data_AF-A0A183LI25-F1
#
_entry.id   AF-A0A183LI25-F1
#
_cell.length_a   1.000
_cell.length_b   1.000
_cell.length_c   1.000
_cell.angle_alpha   90.00
_cell.angle_beta   90.00
_cell.angle_gamma   90.00
#
_symmetry.space_group_name_H-M   'P 1'
#
loop_
_entity.id
_entity.type
_entity.pdbx_description
1 polymer ?
#
loop_
_entity_poly.entity_id
_entity_poly.type
_entity_poly.pdbx_seq_one_letter_code
_entity_poly.pdbx_strand_id
1 'polypeptide(L)'
;MTGLIKQSESEVSDDAFELLKERSRDKTLSIRKEASSALASLYKGGLQSGWLSATKSASALNTILHLYYQNSTDDKLIVERLLKSSIIPYNFENAVRVQALFRCYSLMDEASIKAMQEIFKTQYFALKLLRDVVKLLTDHRDAKIPSEVNNEIMGVIQHLSILIPKSEKSVEHLKRFFNQVHTDKTLWNHLVKLTKPQTACAQATTALRDILKKIGTTAENPNSVNDNQTNYARVVKILLERCAPVLFDRNFGMELVNQLYIIKKTGCLSGTAGRMNVTRSLRLLLAVSVYFKEILPLNKVMDYLLCILSDENSSVLNDENVSSSANSNSYNDSYTLQEIALSVSKKT
;
A
#
# COMPACT_ATOMS: atom_id res chain seq x y z
N MET A 1 18.11 4.37 -20.71
CA MET A 1 19.04 3.57 -19.86
C MET A 1 18.50 2.18 -19.52
N THR A 2 17.31 1.79 -19.99
CA THR A 2 16.73 0.45 -19.83
C THR A 2 17.43 -0.66 -20.64
N GLY A 3 18.26 -0.31 -21.63
CA GLY A 3 18.95 -1.27 -22.50
C GLY A 3 20.28 -1.82 -21.97
N LEU A 4 20.87 -1.20 -20.93
CA LEU A 4 22.20 -1.59 -20.43
C LEU A 4 22.18 -2.66 -19.32
N ILE A 5 20.99 -3.04 -18.84
CA ILE A 5 20.84 -4.07 -17.78
C ILE A 5 20.42 -5.43 -18.38
N LYS A 6 20.47 -5.58 -19.71
CA LYS A 6 19.99 -6.79 -20.40
C LYS A 6 21.07 -7.74 -20.89
N GLN A 7 22.35 -7.52 -20.58
CA GLN A 7 23.41 -8.45 -20.95
C GLN A 7 24.41 -8.64 -19.81
N SER A 8 24.73 -9.92 -19.56
CA SER A 8 25.53 -10.54 -18.49
C SER A 8 24.95 -10.52 -17.07
N GLU A 9 24.67 -11.72 -16.55
CA GLU A 9 24.59 -12.07 -15.12
C GLU A 9 25.97 -11.89 -14.45
N SER A 10 26.56 -10.70 -14.55
CA SER A 10 27.70 -10.29 -13.73
C SER A 10 27.25 -9.06 -12.95
N GLU A 11 27.44 -9.11 -11.63
CA GLU A 11 27.12 -8.09 -10.64
C GLU A 11 27.03 -6.67 -11.21
N VAL A 12 25.92 -5.98 -10.92
CA VAL A 12 25.87 -4.52 -11.09
C VAL A 12 27.02 -3.93 -10.27
N SER A 13 27.96 -3.30 -10.99
CA SER A 13 29.11 -2.59 -10.40
C SER A 13 28.64 -1.65 -9.30
N ASP A 14 29.44 -1.55 -8.23
CA ASP A 14 29.15 -0.68 -7.09
C ASP A 14 28.97 0.78 -7.54
N ASP A 15 29.79 1.24 -8.49
CA ASP A 15 29.70 2.60 -9.05
C ASP A 15 28.35 2.84 -9.75
N ALA A 16 27.87 1.85 -10.51
CA ALA A 16 26.58 1.95 -11.18
C ALA A 16 25.42 1.94 -10.18
N PHE A 17 25.52 1.15 -9.12
CA PHE A 17 24.52 1.11 -8.05
C PHE A 17 24.46 2.42 -7.27
N GLU A 18 25.61 2.98 -6.90
CA GLU A 18 25.69 4.27 -6.22
C GLU A 18 25.20 5.43 -7.11
N LEU A 19 25.53 5.41 -8.40
CA LEU A 19 24.99 6.39 -9.36
C LEU A 19 23.45 6.37 -9.41
N LEU A 20 22.83 5.18 -9.41
CA LEU A 20 21.38 5.06 -9.36
C LEU A 20 20.79 5.66 -8.07
N LYS A 21 21.45 5.44 -6.93
CA LYS A 21 21.04 6.06 -5.65
C LYS A 21 21.13 7.57 -5.73
N GLU A 22 22.22 8.14 -6.23
CA GLU A 22 22.33 9.58 -6.42
C GLU A 22 21.24 10.14 -7.35
N ARG A 23 21.03 9.49 -8.50
CA ARG A 23 20.03 9.94 -9.48
C ARG A 23 18.59 9.80 -8.99
N SER A 24 18.32 8.93 -8.01
CA SER A 24 17.01 8.87 -7.34
C SER A 24 16.68 10.15 -6.56
N ARG A 25 17.68 11.00 -6.28
CA ARG A 25 17.54 12.29 -5.59
C ARG A 25 17.74 13.50 -6.53
N ASP A 26 17.74 13.27 -7.84
CA ASP A 26 17.92 14.32 -8.84
C ASP A 26 16.84 15.41 -8.75
N LYS A 27 17.15 16.63 -9.19
CA LYS A 27 16.17 17.73 -9.24
C LYS A 27 15.02 17.43 -10.20
N THR A 28 15.28 16.64 -11.24
CA THR A 28 14.33 16.33 -12.32
C THR A 28 13.52 15.06 -11.99
N LEU A 29 12.19 15.18 -11.99
CA LEU A 29 11.27 14.08 -11.68
C LEU A 29 11.47 12.85 -12.58
N SER A 30 11.67 13.05 -13.89
CA SER A 30 11.85 11.94 -14.84
C SER A 30 13.12 11.13 -14.56
N ILE A 31 14.21 11.80 -14.14
CA ILE A 31 15.46 11.15 -13.73
C ILE A 31 15.25 10.35 -12.45
N ARG A 32 14.60 10.95 -11.44
CA ARG A 32 14.27 10.24 -10.18
C ARG A 32 13.43 9.00 -10.45
N LYS A 33 12.41 9.12 -11.32
CA LYS A 33 11.52 8.01 -11.71
C LYS A 33 12.31 6.87 -12.35
N GLU A 34 13.17 7.18 -13.32
CA GLU A 34 13.97 6.17 -14.02
C GLU A 34 14.94 5.48 -13.07
N ALA A 35 15.68 6.24 -12.26
CA ALA A 35 16.62 5.71 -11.30
C ALA A 35 15.93 4.81 -10.26
N SER A 36 14.80 5.26 -9.70
CA SER A 36 14.01 4.48 -8.74
C SER A 36 13.43 3.20 -9.37
N SER A 37 13.02 3.27 -10.64
CA SER A 37 12.52 2.10 -11.38
C SER A 37 13.63 1.08 -11.66
N ALA A 38 14.84 1.54 -11.95
CA ALA A 38 16.01 0.68 -12.09
C ALA A 38 16.35 0.01 -10.75
N LEU A 39 16.45 0.76 -9.65
CA LEU A 39 16.65 0.20 -8.29
C LEU A 39 15.58 -0.83 -7.92
N ALA A 40 14.31 -0.56 -8.23
CA ALA A 40 13.22 -1.48 -7.98
C ALA A 40 13.33 -2.77 -8.82
N SER A 41 13.84 -2.66 -10.05
CA SER A 41 14.10 -3.81 -10.92
C SER A 41 15.25 -4.67 -10.39
N LEU A 42 16.32 -4.05 -9.89
CA LEU A 42 17.42 -4.76 -9.22
C LEU A 42 16.91 -5.49 -7.96
N TYR A 43 16.13 -4.81 -7.12
CA TYR A 43 15.52 -5.41 -5.94
C TYR A 43 14.65 -6.63 -6.30
N LYS A 44 13.76 -6.47 -7.29
CA LYS A 44 12.87 -7.54 -7.76
C LYS A 44 13.66 -8.73 -8.34
N GLY A 45 14.69 -8.47 -9.15
CA GLY A 45 15.57 -9.52 -9.67
C GLY A 45 16.30 -10.26 -8.55
N GLY A 46 16.85 -9.51 -7.57
CA GLY A 46 17.48 -10.08 -6.38
C GLY A 46 16.53 -10.89 -5.50
N LEU A 47 15.23 -10.59 -5.53
CA LEU A 47 14.20 -11.41 -4.87
C LEU A 47 14.10 -12.80 -5.51
N GLN A 48 14.14 -12.86 -6.84
CA GLN A 48 13.86 -14.06 -7.64
C GLN A 48 15.07 -14.98 -7.81
N SER A 49 16.26 -14.44 -8.08
CA SER A 49 17.47 -15.25 -8.32
C SER A 49 18.51 -15.17 -7.20
N GLY A 50 18.30 -14.34 -6.17
CA GLY A 50 19.20 -14.28 -5.00
C GLY A 50 20.57 -13.65 -5.27
N TRP A 51 20.83 -13.17 -6.50
CA TRP A 51 22.12 -12.61 -6.91
C TRP A 51 22.49 -11.30 -6.21
N LEU A 52 21.50 -10.52 -5.76
CA LEU A 52 21.74 -9.25 -5.08
C LEU A 52 21.95 -9.48 -3.59
N SER A 53 23.08 -9.01 -3.06
CA SER A 53 23.39 -9.12 -1.63
C SER A 53 22.28 -8.51 -0.75
N ALA A 54 22.17 -8.98 0.50
CA ALA A 54 21.20 -8.46 1.45
C ALA A 54 21.39 -6.94 1.69
N THR A 55 22.65 -6.49 1.75
CA THR A 55 23.00 -5.08 1.93
C THR A 55 22.56 -4.21 0.74
N LYS A 56 22.84 -4.64 -0.50
CA LYS A 56 22.38 -3.91 -1.70
C LYS A 56 20.85 -3.96 -1.83
N SER A 57 20.23 -5.08 -1.48
CA SER A 57 18.76 -5.22 -1.45
C SER A 57 18.13 -4.25 -0.45
N ALA A 58 18.66 -4.15 0.76
CA ALA A 58 18.23 -3.19 1.77
C ALA A 58 18.46 -1.75 1.28
N SER A 59 19.64 -1.44 0.74
CA SER A 59 19.98 -0.11 0.25
C SER A 59 19.03 0.36 -0.87
N ALA A 60 18.75 -0.50 -1.86
CA ALA A 60 17.80 -0.19 -2.92
C ALA A 60 16.38 0.04 -2.38
N LEU A 61 15.90 -0.87 -1.51
CA LEU A 61 14.57 -0.78 -0.91
C LEU A 61 14.38 0.51 -0.10
N ASN A 62 15.31 0.80 0.81
CA ASN A 62 15.22 1.98 1.68
C ASN A 62 15.32 3.27 0.85
N THR A 63 16.19 3.31 -0.17
CA THR A 63 16.31 4.46 -1.08
C THR A 63 14.98 4.76 -1.80
N ILE A 64 14.29 3.72 -2.30
CA ILE A 64 12.98 3.88 -2.94
C ILE A 64 11.94 4.40 -1.94
N LEU A 65 11.88 3.85 -0.73
CA LEU A 65 10.87 4.23 0.26
C LEU A 65 11.12 5.63 0.83
N HIS A 66 12.38 6.05 0.96
CA HIS A 66 12.73 7.39 1.38
C HIS A 66 12.25 8.48 0.40
N LEU A 67 12.06 8.14 -0.88
CA LEU A 67 11.47 9.06 -1.85
C LEU A 67 10.04 9.48 -1.46
N TYR A 68 9.33 8.69 -0.64
CA TYR A 68 7.97 9.02 -0.18
C TYR A 68 7.91 10.25 0.75
N TYR A 69 9.05 10.67 1.31
CA TYR A 69 9.16 11.91 2.09
C TYR A 69 9.16 13.18 1.24
N GLN A 70 9.26 13.06 -0.09
CA GLN A 70 9.10 14.22 -0.98
C GLN A 70 7.67 14.76 -0.90
N ASN A 71 7.54 16.08 -0.93
CA ASN A 71 6.22 16.76 -0.91
C ASN A 71 5.41 16.52 -2.20
N SER A 72 6.09 16.14 -3.28
CA SER A 72 5.51 15.91 -4.60
C SER A 72 4.61 14.67 -4.62
N THR A 73 3.36 14.85 -5.06
CA THR A 73 2.41 13.74 -5.28
C THR A 73 2.91 12.78 -6.36
N ASP A 74 3.67 13.27 -7.35
CA ASP A 74 4.26 12.41 -8.38
C ASP A 74 5.29 11.45 -7.81
N ASP A 75 6.16 11.93 -6.92
CA ASP A 75 7.16 11.09 -6.26
C ASP A 75 6.50 10.03 -5.37
N LYS A 76 5.48 10.42 -4.59
CA LYS A 76 4.68 9.46 -3.80
C LYS A 76 4.02 8.40 -4.68
N LEU A 77 3.44 8.80 -5.81
CA LEU A 77 2.82 7.89 -6.77
C LEU A 77 3.83 6.93 -7.41
N ILE A 78 5.07 7.37 -7.67
CA ILE A 78 6.15 6.50 -8.15
C ILE A 78 6.41 5.40 -7.13
N VAL A 79 6.61 5.75 -5.86
CA VAL A 79 6.89 4.78 -4.79
C VAL A 79 5.73 3.80 -4.62
N GLU A 80 4.49 4.26 -4.60
CA GLU A 80 3.31 3.40 -4.47
C GLU A 80 3.17 2.41 -5.63
N ARG A 81 3.50 2.83 -6.86
CA ARG A 81 3.51 1.94 -8.03
C ARG A 81 4.62 0.91 -7.93
N LEU A 82 5.83 1.33 -7.57
CA LEU A 82 6.98 0.42 -7.40
C LEU A 82 6.74 -0.58 -6.25
N LEU A 83 6.07 -0.15 -5.19
CA LEU A 83 5.63 -1.03 -4.11
C LEU A 83 4.76 -2.16 -4.66
N LYS A 84 3.75 -1.83 -5.48
CA LYS A 84 2.80 -2.79 -6.06
C LYS A 84 3.42 -3.63 -7.19
N SER A 85 4.37 -3.10 -7.96
CA SER A 85 4.90 -3.78 -9.16
C SER A 85 6.16 -4.61 -8.91
N SER A 86 6.95 -4.21 -7.91
CA SER A 86 8.33 -4.67 -7.77
C SER A 86 8.70 -5.11 -6.35
N ILE A 87 8.22 -4.41 -5.32
CA ILE A 87 8.54 -4.77 -3.92
C ILE A 87 7.60 -5.86 -3.40
N ILE A 88 6.28 -5.68 -3.60
CA ILE A 88 5.21 -6.65 -3.30
C ILE A 88 4.38 -6.82 -4.57
N PRO A 89 4.85 -7.60 -5.57
CA PRO A 89 4.19 -7.69 -6.87
C PRO A 89 2.73 -8.18 -6.75
N TYR A 90 1.76 -7.30 -7.04
CA TYR A 90 0.33 -7.58 -6.84
C TYR A 90 -0.19 -8.74 -7.71
N ASN A 91 0.52 -9.06 -8.79
CA ASN A 91 0.17 -10.13 -9.72
C ASN A 91 0.64 -11.52 -9.27
N PHE A 92 1.34 -11.63 -8.13
CA PHE A 92 1.76 -12.90 -7.55
C PHE A 92 0.68 -13.49 -6.63
N GLU A 93 0.78 -14.79 -6.38
CA GLU A 93 -0.07 -15.49 -5.42
C GLU A 93 0.16 -15.00 -3.98
N ASN A 94 -0.84 -15.20 -3.12
CA ASN A 94 -0.85 -14.65 -1.76
C ASN A 94 0.36 -15.07 -0.94
N ALA A 95 0.74 -16.35 -0.98
CA ALA A 95 1.90 -16.85 -0.25
C ALA A 95 3.18 -16.09 -0.64
N VAL A 96 3.41 -15.92 -1.95
CA VAL A 96 4.58 -15.19 -2.45
C VAL A 96 4.51 -13.70 -2.09
N ARG A 97 3.33 -13.08 -2.13
CA ARG A 97 3.15 -11.68 -1.73
C ARG A 97 3.38 -11.46 -0.23
N VAL A 98 2.96 -12.39 0.63
CA VAL A 98 3.22 -12.36 2.07
C VAL A 98 4.71 -12.53 2.36
N GLN A 99 5.39 -13.47 1.69
CA GLN A 99 6.84 -13.61 1.79
C GLN A 99 7.58 -12.35 1.34
N ALA A 100 7.16 -11.72 0.23
CA ALA A 100 7.72 -10.46 -0.24
C ALA A 100 7.53 -9.33 0.78
N LEU A 101 6.34 -9.24 1.41
CA LEU A 101 6.06 -8.29 2.48
C LEU A 101 6.97 -8.50 3.69
N PHE A 102 7.17 -9.73 4.16
CA PHE A 102 8.08 -9.98 5.28
C PHE A 102 9.53 -9.69 4.93
N ARG A 103 9.98 -10.12 3.73
CA ARG A 103 11.35 -9.85 3.29
C ARG A 103 11.62 -8.37 3.23
N CYS A 104 10.73 -7.56 2.65
CA CYS A 104 10.91 -6.11 2.63
C CYS A 104 10.87 -5.53 4.05
N TYR A 105 9.93 -5.93 4.90
CA TYR A 105 9.87 -5.47 6.31
C TYR A 105 11.12 -5.84 7.12
N SER A 106 11.79 -6.95 6.81
CA SER A 106 13.05 -7.34 7.47
C SER A 106 14.25 -6.48 7.06
N LEU A 107 14.19 -5.88 5.87
CA LEU A 107 15.28 -5.06 5.30
C LEU A 107 15.08 -3.55 5.52
N MET A 108 13.89 -3.13 5.95
CA MET A 108 13.58 -1.71 6.15
C MET A 108 14.30 -1.12 7.36
N ASP A 109 14.77 0.11 7.22
CA ASP A 109 15.12 0.99 8.33
C ASP A 109 13.87 1.67 8.94
N GLU A 110 14.05 2.40 10.04
CA GLU A 110 12.94 3.04 10.75
C GLU A 110 12.21 4.10 9.92
N ALA A 111 12.93 4.84 9.07
CA ALA A 111 12.32 5.81 8.17
C ALA A 111 11.47 5.11 7.10
N SER A 112 11.93 4.00 6.57
CA SER A 112 11.20 3.21 5.57
C SER A 112 9.97 2.53 6.15
N ILE A 113 10.02 2.07 7.41
CA ILE A 113 8.82 1.57 8.11
C ILE A 113 7.78 2.68 8.23
N LYS A 114 8.17 3.91 8.62
CA LYS A 114 7.26 5.06 8.69
C LYS A 114 6.69 5.44 7.32
N ALA A 115 7.53 5.45 6.28
CA ALA A 115 7.08 5.68 4.91
C ALA A 115 6.05 4.64 4.46
N MET A 116 6.29 3.35 4.75
CA MET A 116 5.33 2.28 4.47
C MET A 116 3.99 2.48 5.20
N GLN A 117 4.02 2.87 6.47
CA GLN A 117 2.81 3.18 7.25
C GLN A 117 2.01 4.34 6.63
N GLU A 118 2.69 5.41 6.19
CA GLU A 118 2.03 6.52 5.50
C GLU A 118 1.48 6.12 4.11
N ILE A 119 2.13 5.19 3.39
CA ILE A 119 1.55 4.59 2.16
C ILE A 119 0.24 3.86 2.49
N PHE A 120 0.22 3.03 3.53
CA PHE A 120 -0.97 2.29 3.96
C PHE A 120 -2.11 3.22 4.37
N LYS A 121 -1.80 4.24 5.19
CA LYS A 121 -2.74 5.30 5.57
C LYS A 121 -3.31 6.03 4.37
N THR A 122 -2.46 6.38 3.41
CA THR A 122 -2.86 7.11 2.20
C THR A 122 -3.79 6.26 1.34
N GLN A 123 -3.50 4.97 1.16
CA GLN A 123 -4.38 4.04 0.45
C GLN A 123 -5.73 3.88 1.17
N TYR A 124 -5.72 3.71 2.50
CA TYR A 124 -6.94 3.63 3.30
C TYR A 124 -7.82 4.89 3.13
N PHE A 125 -7.22 6.07 3.26
CA PHE A 125 -7.93 7.34 3.12
C PHE A 125 -8.50 7.51 1.70
N ALA A 126 -7.71 7.20 0.66
CA ALA A 126 -8.16 7.26 -0.73
C ALA A 126 -9.36 6.33 -0.98
N LEU A 127 -9.28 5.08 -0.51
CA LEU A 127 -10.38 4.12 -0.64
C LEU A 127 -11.62 4.55 0.15
N LYS A 128 -11.45 5.15 1.33
CA LYS A 128 -12.56 5.71 2.11
C LYS A 128 -13.30 6.81 1.34
N LEU A 129 -12.58 7.80 0.82
CA LEU A 129 -13.19 8.86 0.01
C LEU A 129 -13.89 8.29 -1.23
N LEU A 130 -13.30 7.29 -1.89
CA LEU A 130 -13.94 6.63 -3.02
C LEU A 130 -15.24 5.90 -2.60
N ARG A 131 -15.24 5.23 -1.44
CA ARG A 131 -16.44 4.61 -0.85
C ARG A 131 -17.51 5.65 -0.58
N ASP A 132 -17.15 6.82 -0.06
CA ASP A 132 -18.09 7.90 0.25
C ASP A 132 -18.81 8.40 -1.02
N VAL A 133 -18.08 8.69 -2.11
CA VAL A 133 -18.72 9.07 -3.38
C VAL A 133 -19.60 7.95 -3.93
N VAL A 134 -19.11 6.71 -3.92
CA VAL A 134 -19.88 5.57 -4.44
C VAL A 134 -21.17 5.37 -3.64
N LYS A 135 -21.15 5.59 -2.32
CA LYS A 135 -22.33 5.53 -1.48
C LYS A 135 -23.34 6.60 -1.88
N LEU A 136 -22.92 7.86 -1.96
CA LEU A 136 -23.80 8.98 -2.38
C LEU A 136 -24.41 8.73 -3.76
N LEU A 137 -23.64 8.22 -4.72
CA LEU A 137 -24.15 7.86 -6.05
C LEU A 137 -25.13 6.67 -6.02
N THR A 138 -24.93 5.73 -5.10
CA THR A 138 -25.78 4.54 -4.95
C THR A 138 -27.11 4.87 -4.31
N ASP A 139 -27.12 5.74 -3.30
CA ASP A 139 -28.32 6.17 -2.58
C ASP A 139 -29.27 6.97 -3.49
N HIS A 140 -28.73 7.59 -4.55
CA HIS A 140 -29.48 8.36 -5.56
C HIS A 140 -29.42 7.73 -6.96
N ARG A 141 -29.34 6.40 -7.02
CA ARG A 141 -29.31 5.67 -8.29
C ARG A 141 -30.64 5.82 -9.03
N ASP A 142 -30.56 5.97 -10.34
CA ASP A 142 -31.72 6.08 -11.25
C ASP A 142 -32.63 7.30 -10.94
N ALA A 143 -32.17 8.21 -10.09
CA ALA A 143 -32.85 9.44 -9.69
C ALA A 143 -31.97 10.66 -9.94
N LYS A 144 -32.58 11.85 -9.99
CA LYS A 144 -31.85 13.11 -10.03
C LYS A 144 -31.17 13.34 -8.67
N ILE A 145 -29.88 13.66 -8.69
CA ILE A 145 -29.12 14.00 -7.48
C ILE A 145 -29.57 15.39 -6.98
N PRO A 146 -30.03 15.51 -5.71
CA PRO A 146 -30.34 16.80 -5.10
C PRO A 146 -29.14 17.74 -5.04
N SER A 147 -29.38 19.05 -4.95
CA SER A 147 -28.32 20.07 -4.90
C SER A 147 -27.37 19.88 -3.72
N GLU A 148 -27.91 19.53 -2.56
CA GLU A 148 -27.17 19.35 -1.31
C GLU A 148 -26.20 18.17 -1.42
N VAL A 149 -26.71 17.04 -1.91
CA VAL A 149 -25.92 15.82 -2.16
C VAL A 149 -24.85 16.06 -3.23
N ASN A 150 -25.18 16.82 -4.27
CA ASN A 150 -24.19 17.20 -5.28
C ASN A 150 -23.06 18.06 -4.69
N ASN A 151 -23.36 18.95 -3.73
CA ASN A 151 -22.32 19.71 -3.02
C ASN A 151 -21.43 18.79 -2.18
N GLU A 152 -22.00 17.78 -1.52
CA GLU A 152 -21.22 16.76 -0.79
C GLU A 152 -20.29 15.97 -1.73
N ILE A 153 -20.82 15.47 -2.85
CA ILE A 153 -20.02 14.77 -3.88
C ILE A 153 -18.87 15.66 -4.36
N MET A 154 -19.15 16.95 -4.64
CA MET A 154 -18.11 17.90 -5.04
C MET A 154 -17.05 18.12 -3.97
N GLY A 155 -17.43 18.17 -2.69
CA GLY A 155 -16.48 18.24 -1.57
C GLY A 155 -15.57 17.01 -1.50
N VAL A 156 -16.11 15.80 -1.71
CA VAL A 156 -15.30 14.58 -1.77
C VAL A 156 -14.40 14.56 -3.01
N ILE A 157 -14.88 15.02 -4.18
CA ILE A 157 -14.07 15.16 -5.40
C ILE A 157 -12.89 16.11 -5.18
N GLN A 158 -13.09 17.23 -4.47
CA GLN A 158 -12.01 18.15 -4.12
C GLN A 158 -10.93 17.44 -3.30
N HIS A 159 -11.30 16.68 -2.26
CA HIS A 159 -10.34 15.90 -1.47
C HIS A 159 -9.63 14.83 -2.30
N LEU A 160 -10.34 14.12 -3.18
CA LEU A 160 -9.74 13.13 -4.08
C LEU A 160 -8.74 13.77 -5.06
N SER A 161 -9.02 14.99 -5.52
CA SER A 161 -8.14 15.69 -6.46
C SER A 161 -6.75 16.01 -5.88
N ILE A 162 -6.66 16.21 -4.56
CA ILE A 162 -5.39 16.46 -3.84
C ILE A 162 -4.48 15.23 -3.86
N LEU A 163 -5.06 14.03 -3.97
CA LEU A 163 -4.32 12.76 -4.03
C LEU A 163 -3.69 12.48 -5.40
N ILE A 164 -3.97 13.31 -6.40
CA ILE A 164 -3.49 13.14 -7.78
C ILE A 164 -2.46 14.23 -8.06
N PRO A 165 -1.42 13.98 -8.89
CA PRO A 165 -0.54 15.03 -9.38
C PRO A 165 -1.30 16.25 -9.88
N LYS A 166 -0.83 17.45 -9.50
CA LYS A 166 -1.50 18.71 -9.81
C LYS A 166 -1.72 18.82 -11.32
N SER A 167 -2.97 19.05 -11.70
CA SER A 167 -3.38 19.34 -13.06
C SER A 167 -4.58 20.28 -12.99
N GLU A 168 -4.60 21.29 -13.84
CA GLU A 168 -5.64 22.34 -13.85
C GLU A 168 -7.05 21.76 -13.96
N LYS A 169 -7.20 20.61 -14.63
CA LYS A 169 -8.49 19.97 -14.91
C LYS A 169 -8.78 18.73 -14.06
N SER A 170 -7.99 18.44 -13.01
CA SER A 170 -8.19 17.22 -12.20
C SER A 170 -9.61 17.14 -11.63
N VAL A 171 -10.13 18.24 -11.06
CA VAL A 171 -11.49 18.28 -10.49
C VAL A 171 -12.56 18.08 -11.57
N GLU A 172 -12.41 18.73 -12.73
CA GLU A 172 -13.32 18.60 -13.88
C GLU A 172 -13.36 17.16 -14.40
N HIS A 173 -12.19 16.54 -14.57
CA HIS A 173 -12.07 15.16 -15.01
C HIS A 173 -12.66 14.16 -14.00
N LEU A 174 -12.45 14.38 -12.70
CA LEU A 174 -13.08 13.56 -11.67
C LEU A 174 -14.61 13.72 -11.64
N LYS A 175 -15.11 14.96 -11.76
CA LYS A 175 -16.55 15.22 -11.88
C LYS A 175 -17.15 14.51 -13.10
N ARG A 176 -16.48 14.59 -14.26
CA ARG A 176 -16.88 13.86 -15.47
C ARG A 176 -16.93 12.36 -15.21
N PHE A 177 -15.93 11.79 -14.54
CA PHE A 177 -15.89 10.36 -14.22
C PHE A 177 -17.06 9.93 -13.33
N PHE A 178 -17.30 10.64 -12.23
CA PHE A 178 -18.40 10.27 -11.32
C PHE A 178 -19.78 10.49 -11.93
N ASN A 179 -19.95 11.48 -12.81
CA ASN A 179 -21.18 11.63 -13.60
C ASN A 179 -21.37 10.44 -14.56
N GLN A 180 -20.32 9.97 -15.23
CA GLN A 180 -20.39 8.77 -16.07
C GLN A 180 -20.69 7.52 -15.24
N VAL A 181 -20.14 7.40 -14.02
CA VAL A 181 -20.45 6.30 -13.10
C VAL A 181 -21.92 6.32 -12.69
N HIS A 182 -22.51 7.50 -12.45
CA HIS A 182 -23.92 7.63 -12.07
C HIS A 182 -24.86 7.16 -13.19
N THR A 183 -24.55 7.46 -14.44
CA THR A 183 -25.41 7.14 -15.60
C THR A 183 -25.14 5.76 -16.20
N ASP A 184 -23.91 5.24 -16.06
CA ASP A 184 -23.51 3.96 -16.64
C ASP A 184 -23.52 2.83 -15.60
N LYS A 185 -24.56 1.99 -15.68
CA LYS A 185 -24.75 0.82 -14.81
C LYS A 185 -23.54 -0.12 -14.76
N THR A 186 -22.81 -0.28 -15.87
CA THR A 186 -21.64 -1.17 -15.90
C THR A 186 -20.45 -0.54 -15.20
N LEU A 187 -20.18 0.76 -15.39
CA LEU A 187 -19.11 1.47 -14.66
C LEU A 187 -19.41 1.47 -13.16
N TRP A 188 -20.66 1.75 -12.78
CA TRP A 188 -21.13 1.67 -11.39
C TRP A 188 -20.88 0.29 -10.78
N ASN A 189 -21.29 -0.79 -11.45
CA ASN A 189 -21.08 -2.16 -10.97
C ASN A 189 -19.60 -2.46 -10.68
N HIS A 190 -18.69 -2.08 -11.58
CA HIS A 190 -17.27 -2.28 -11.39
C HIS A 190 -16.71 -1.42 -10.26
N LEU A 191 -17.15 -0.16 -10.13
CA LEU A 191 -16.67 0.74 -9.08
C LEU A 191 -17.17 0.31 -7.70
N VAL A 192 -18.43 -0.10 -7.58
CA VAL A 192 -18.99 -0.71 -6.36
C VAL A 192 -18.21 -1.98 -5.98
N LYS A 193 -17.89 -2.82 -6.97
CA LYS A 193 -17.06 -4.01 -6.73
C LYS A 193 -15.68 -3.61 -6.20
N LEU A 194 -15.07 -2.54 -6.71
CA LEU A 194 -13.76 -2.07 -6.27
C LEU A 194 -13.77 -1.56 -4.82
N THR A 195 -14.88 -0.97 -4.35
CA THR A 195 -14.98 -0.35 -3.02
C THR A 195 -15.44 -1.29 -1.91
N LYS A 196 -16.00 -2.46 -2.25
CA LYS A 196 -16.49 -3.45 -1.27
C LYS A 196 -15.35 -4.01 -0.39
N PRO A 197 -15.51 -4.04 0.95
CA PRO A 197 -14.55 -4.63 1.90
C PRO A 197 -14.06 -6.04 1.60
N GLN A 198 -14.92 -6.89 1.03
CA GLN A 198 -14.67 -8.32 0.83
C GLN A 198 -14.18 -8.65 -0.58
N THR A 199 -13.89 -7.65 -1.40
CA THR A 199 -13.44 -7.88 -2.78
C THR A 199 -12.04 -8.48 -2.78
N ALA A 200 -11.90 -9.65 -3.40
CA ALA A 200 -10.59 -10.29 -3.57
C ALA A 200 -9.68 -9.43 -4.47
N CYS A 201 -8.36 -9.48 -4.26
CA CYS A 201 -7.40 -8.68 -5.02
C CYS A 201 -7.54 -8.92 -6.54
N ALA A 202 -7.70 -10.18 -6.98
CA ALA A 202 -7.88 -10.52 -8.39
C ALA A 202 -9.16 -9.92 -9.00
N GLN A 203 -10.23 -9.85 -8.20
CA GLN A 203 -11.49 -9.21 -8.58
C GLN A 203 -11.34 -7.68 -8.66
N ALA A 204 -10.62 -7.06 -7.73
CA ALA A 204 -10.30 -5.64 -7.75
C ALA A 204 -9.43 -5.27 -8.97
N THR A 205 -8.41 -6.08 -9.29
CA THR A 205 -7.57 -5.89 -10.49
C THR A 205 -8.39 -5.98 -11.78
N THR A 206 -9.33 -6.93 -11.85
CA THR A 206 -10.21 -7.09 -13.01
C THR A 206 -11.15 -5.89 -13.14
N ALA A 207 -11.82 -5.49 -12.06
CA ALA A 207 -12.70 -4.31 -12.07
C ALA A 207 -11.95 -3.03 -12.45
N LEU A 208 -10.73 -2.83 -11.94
CA LEU A 208 -9.86 -1.72 -12.33
C LEU A 208 -9.59 -1.72 -13.83
N ARG A 209 -9.19 -2.87 -14.40
CA ARG A 209 -8.91 -3.02 -15.83
C ARG A 209 -10.14 -2.70 -16.68
N ASP A 210 -11.30 -3.20 -16.28
CA ASP A 210 -12.55 -3.05 -17.04
C ASP A 210 -13.05 -1.60 -17.03
N ILE A 211 -12.92 -0.89 -15.90
CA ILE A 211 -13.20 0.55 -15.82
C ILE A 211 -12.27 1.33 -16.76
N LEU A 212 -10.97 1.07 -16.71
CA LEU A 212 -9.99 1.78 -17.54
C LEU A 212 -10.16 1.51 -19.03
N LYS A 213 -10.47 0.26 -19.40
CA LYS A 213 -10.80 -0.10 -20.78
C LYS A 213 -12.00 0.71 -21.26
N LYS A 214 -13.08 0.74 -20.47
CA LYS A 214 -14.31 1.44 -20.83
C LYS A 214 -14.12 2.94 -20.99
N ILE A 215 -13.39 3.58 -20.07
CA ILE A 215 -13.06 5.01 -20.15
C ILE A 215 -12.15 5.33 -21.34
N GLY A 216 -11.21 4.44 -21.66
CA GLY A 216 -10.33 4.58 -22.81
C GLY A 216 -11.06 4.44 -24.15
N THR A 217 -12.10 3.59 -24.23
CA THR A 217 -12.87 3.35 -25.45
C THR A 217 -13.86 4.46 -25.82
N THR A 218 -14.18 5.38 -24.92
CA THR A 218 -15.11 6.51 -25.20
C THR A 218 -14.47 7.61 -26.08
N ALA A 219 -13.35 7.33 -26.73
CA ALA A 219 -12.77 8.23 -27.73
C ALA A 219 -13.52 8.04 -29.05
N GLU A 220 -14.48 8.94 -29.32
CA GLU A 220 -15.37 8.89 -30.50
C GLU A 220 -14.66 9.15 -31.86
N ASN A 221 -13.32 9.20 -31.91
CA ASN A 221 -12.60 9.32 -33.19
C ASN A 221 -11.17 8.75 -33.10
N PRO A 222 -10.78 7.75 -33.93
CA PRO A 222 -9.43 7.17 -33.94
C PRO A 222 -8.33 8.11 -34.46
N ASN A 223 -8.69 9.20 -35.14
CA ASN A 223 -7.77 10.04 -35.92
C ASN A 223 -7.37 11.36 -35.26
N SER A 224 -7.84 11.66 -34.03
CA SER A 224 -7.25 12.73 -33.22
C SER A 224 -7.04 12.22 -31.80
N VAL A 225 -5.78 12.16 -31.37
CA VAL A 225 -5.48 12.01 -29.95
C VAL A 225 -5.92 13.30 -29.29
N ASN A 226 -7.16 13.33 -28.79
CA ASN A 226 -7.65 14.47 -28.03
C ASN A 226 -6.92 14.49 -26.68
N ASP A 227 -5.99 15.41 -26.50
CA ASP A 227 -5.22 15.59 -25.26
C ASP A 227 -6.11 15.66 -24.01
N ASN A 228 -7.33 16.17 -24.14
CA ASN A 228 -8.32 16.22 -23.07
C ASN A 228 -8.80 14.82 -22.65
N GLN A 229 -9.00 13.90 -23.61
CA GLN A 229 -9.40 12.52 -23.34
C GLN A 229 -8.25 11.71 -22.74
N THR A 230 -7.04 11.89 -23.23
CA THR A 230 -5.83 11.27 -22.66
C THR A 230 -5.62 11.71 -21.22
N ASN A 231 -5.77 13.01 -20.93
CA ASN A 231 -5.66 13.54 -19.58
C ASN A 231 -6.80 13.05 -18.67
N TYR A 232 -8.03 13.00 -19.17
CA TYR A 232 -9.16 12.40 -18.45
C TYR A 232 -8.87 10.96 -18.02
N ALA A 233 -8.47 10.10 -18.96
CA ALA A 233 -8.14 8.70 -18.68
C ALA A 233 -6.96 8.58 -17.70
N ARG A 234 -5.96 9.44 -17.83
CA ARG A 234 -4.80 9.49 -16.92
C ARG A 234 -5.22 9.84 -15.48
N VAL A 235 -6.05 10.86 -15.29
CA VAL A 235 -6.53 11.28 -13.96
C VAL A 235 -7.31 10.14 -13.30
N VAL A 236 -8.24 9.52 -14.02
CA VAL A 236 -9.02 8.39 -13.47
C VAL A 236 -8.13 7.20 -13.16
N LYS A 237 -7.17 6.88 -14.04
CA LYS A 237 -6.19 5.82 -13.80
C LYS A 237 -5.41 6.05 -12.51
N ILE A 238 -4.88 7.24 -12.30
CA ILE A 238 -4.12 7.57 -11.08
C ILE A 238 -5.01 7.45 -9.84
N LEU A 239 -6.23 8.00 -9.88
CA LEU A 239 -7.18 7.88 -8.77
C LEU A 239 -7.40 6.39 -8.40
N LEU A 240 -7.76 5.58 -9.38
CA LEU A 240 -8.13 4.19 -9.13
C LEU A 240 -6.94 3.33 -8.70
N GLU A 241 -5.74 3.57 -9.24
CA GLU A 241 -4.51 2.89 -8.79
C GLU A 241 -4.19 3.17 -7.31
N ARG A 242 -4.50 4.37 -6.81
CA ARG A 242 -4.31 4.75 -5.41
C ARG A 242 -5.39 4.14 -4.50
N CYS A 243 -6.62 4.01 -4.98
CA CYS A 243 -7.73 3.49 -4.19
C CYS A 243 -7.82 1.96 -4.18
N ALA A 244 -7.47 1.30 -5.29
CA ALA A 244 -7.78 -0.12 -5.50
C ALA A 244 -7.10 -1.04 -4.48
N PRO A 245 -7.85 -1.95 -3.81
CA PRO A 245 -7.31 -2.90 -2.85
C PRO A 245 -6.67 -4.13 -3.53
N VAL A 246 -5.61 -3.89 -4.31
CA VAL A 246 -4.93 -4.95 -5.11
C VAL A 246 -3.86 -5.73 -4.34
N LEU A 247 -3.47 -5.26 -3.15
CA LEU A 247 -2.45 -5.91 -2.32
C LEU A 247 -3.04 -6.68 -1.13
N PHE A 248 -4.12 -6.18 -0.54
CA PHE A 248 -4.60 -6.67 0.73
C PHE A 248 -6.06 -7.07 0.62
N ASP A 249 -6.31 -8.38 0.67
CA ASP A 249 -7.64 -8.98 0.80
C ASP A 249 -7.65 -9.99 1.96
N ARG A 250 -8.82 -10.58 2.24
CA ARG A 250 -8.97 -11.56 3.33
C ARG A 250 -8.06 -12.78 3.18
N ASN A 251 -7.84 -13.25 1.97
CA ASN A 251 -6.98 -14.41 1.74
C ASN A 251 -5.51 -14.06 2.01
N PHE A 252 -5.08 -12.84 1.68
CA PHE A 252 -3.78 -12.31 2.05
C PHE A 252 -3.65 -12.16 3.57
N GLY A 253 -4.66 -11.59 4.24
CA GLY A 253 -4.66 -11.42 5.69
C GLY A 253 -4.63 -12.75 6.44
N MET A 254 -5.31 -13.77 5.92
CA MET A 254 -5.23 -15.13 6.43
C MET A 254 -3.80 -15.67 6.29
N GLU A 255 -3.23 -15.64 5.09
CA GLU A 255 -1.87 -16.13 4.87
C GLU A 255 -0.82 -15.39 5.71
N LEU A 256 -0.96 -14.07 5.87
CA LEU A 256 -0.12 -13.24 6.73
C LEU A 256 -0.06 -13.78 8.16
N VAL A 257 -1.22 -14.01 8.77
CA VAL A 257 -1.31 -14.46 10.18
C VAL A 257 -0.80 -15.90 10.34
N ASN A 258 -1.11 -16.79 9.39
CA ASN A 258 -0.57 -18.15 9.38
C ASN A 258 0.97 -18.14 9.39
N GLN A 259 1.57 -17.34 8.51
CA GLN A 259 3.02 -17.28 8.41
C GLN A 259 3.66 -16.60 9.62
N LEU A 260 3.03 -15.58 10.22
CA LEU A 260 3.50 -15.01 11.49
C LEU A 260 3.58 -16.09 12.59
N TYR A 261 2.57 -16.96 12.67
CA TYR A 261 2.56 -18.08 13.62
C TYR A 261 3.69 -19.09 13.33
N ILE A 262 3.92 -19.42 12.06
CA ILE A 262 5.03 -20.30 11.64
C ILE A 262 6.39 -19.69 12.01
N ILE A 263 6.62 -18.41 11.69
CA ILE A 263 7.86 -17.69 12.01
C ILE A 263 8.10 -17.69 13.52
N LYS A 264 7.05 -17.48 14.32
CA LYS A 264 7.16 -17.51 15.79
C LYS A 264 7.58 -18.88 16.32
N LYS A 265 7.03 -19.98 15.76
CA LYS A 265 7.36 -21.35 16.19
C LYS A 265 8.72 -21.84 15.71
N THR A 266 9.10 -21.48 14.49
CA THR A 266 10.29 -22.04 13.81
C THR A 266 11.50 -21.11 13.85
N GLY A 267 11.30 -19.83 14.20
CA GLY A 267 12.35 -18.81 14.18
C GLY A 267 12.86 -18.43 12.78
N CYS A 268 12.26 -18.97 11.71
CA CYS A 268 12.73 -18.80 10.34
C CYS A 268 11.59 -18.44 9.38
N LEU A 269 11.88 -17.58 8.41
CA LEU A 269 11.05 -17.39 7.23
C LEU A 269 11.29 -18.59 6.30
N SER A 270 10.25 -19.38 6.03
CA SER A 270 10.37 -20.52 5.11
C SER A 270 10.95 -20.06 3.76
N GLY A 271 12.19 -20.48 3.47
CA GLY A 271 12.84 -20.32 2.17
C GLY A 271 13.68 -19.06 1.91
N THR A 272 14.02 -18.19 2.88
CA THR A 272 14.91 -17.02 2.60
C THR A 272 15.80 -16.57 3.77
N ALA A 273 16.89 -15.85 3.45
CA ALA A 273 17.95 -15.38 4.36
C ALA A 273 17.60 -14.19 5.29
N GLY A 274 16.31 -13.90 5.53
CA GLY A 274 15.87 -12.82 6.43
C GLY A 274 15.32 -13.37 7.74
N ARG A 275 15.70 -12.80 8.89
CA ARG A 275 15.03 -13.07 10.18
C ARG A 275 14.10 -11.91 10.52
N MET A 276 12.80 -12.20 10.59
CA MET A 276 11.81 -11.24 11.09
C MET A 276 11.60 -11.50 12.58
N ASN A 277 12.01 -10.55 13.42
CA ASN A 277 11.84 -10.68 14.87
C ASN A 277 10.39 -10.39 15.30
N VAL A 278 10.06 -10.76 16.53
CA VAL A 278 8.71 -10.59 17.10
C VAL A 278 8.30 -9.11 17.08
N THR A 279 9.20 -8.19 17.43
CA THR A 279 8.93 -6.74 17.43
C THR A 279 8.52 -6.23 16.05
N ARG A 280 9.26 -6.57 14.98
CA ARG A 280 8.91 -6.18 13.60
C ARG A 280 7.62 -6.85 13.15
N SER A 281 7.38 -8.09 13.57
CA SER A 281 6.14 -8.82 13.30
C SER A 281 4.92 -8.12 13.90
N LEU A 282 5.01 -7.71 15.17
CA LEU A 282 3.96 -6.96 15.86
C LEU A 282 3.75 -5.57 15.23
N ARG A 283 4.83 -4.88 14.85
CA ARG A 283 4.73 -3.58 14.15
C ARG A 283 4.04 -3.70 12.80
N LEU A 284 4.35 -4.74 12.02
CA LEU A 284 3.64 -5.01 10.77
C LEU A 284 2.16 -5.30 11.03
N LEU A 285 1.87 -6.20 11.97
CA LEU A 285 0.49 -6.57 12.32
C LEU A 285 -0.31 -5.36 12.80
N LEU A 286 0.30 -4.48 13.61
CA LEU A 286 -0.31 -3.22 14.05
C LEU A 286 -0.59 -2.28 12.86
N ALA A 287 0.37 -2.11 11.95
CA ALA A 287 0.16 -1.26 10.77
C ALA A 287 -0.99 -1.77 9.90
N VAL A 288 -1.08 -3.09 9.70
CA VAL A 288 -2.16 -3.72 8.93
C VAL A 288 -3.49 -3.64 9.68
N SER A 289 -3.52 -3.80 11.01
CA SER A 289 -4.75 -3.73 11.79
C SER A 289 -5.34 -2.33 11.84
N VAL A 290 -4.52 -1.28 11.84
CA VAL A 290 -5.00 0.11 11.84
C VAL A 290 -5.69 0.46 10.51
N TYR A 291 -5.08 0.12 9.38
CA TYR A 291 -5.54 0.60 8.06
C TYR A 291 -6.35 -0.43 7.26
N PHE A 292 -6.22 -1.72 7.57
CA PHE A 292 -6.81 -2.82 6.80
C PHE A 292 -7.46 -3.90 7.67
N LYS A 293 -7.99 -3.55 8.86
CA LYS A 293 -8.63 -4.52 9.79
C LYS A 293 -9.60 -5.52 9.15
N GLU A 294 -10.33 -5.10 8.11
CA GLU A 294 -11.35 -5.90 7.42
C GLU A 294 -10.78 -7.18 6.77
N ILE A 295 -9.46 -7.24 6.55
CA ILE A 295 -8.78 -8.39 5.94
C ILE A 295 -8.30 -9.42 6.97
N LEU A 296 -8.19 -9.03 8.25
CA LEU A 296 -7.53 -9.85 9.26
C LEU A 296 -8.52 -10.84 9.91
N PRO A 297 -8.17 -12.13 10.02
CA PRO A 297 -8.96 -13.10 10.76
C PRO A 297 -8.79 -12.89 12.28
N LEU A 298 -9.74 -12.19 12.91
CA LEU A 298 -9.64 -11.74 14.31
C LEU A 298 -9.24 -12.87 15.27
N ASN A 299 -9.91 -14.02 15.23
CA ASN A 299 -9.61 -15.14 16.13
C ASN A 299 -8.14 -15.58 16.03
N LYS A 300 -7.62 -15.73 14.81
CA LYS A 300 -6.23 -16.14 14.60
C LYS A 300 -5.22 -15.07 14.96
N VAL A 301 -5.59 -13.79 14.81
CA VAL A 301 -4.78 -12.68 15.31
C VAL A 301 -4.67 -12.77 16.84
N MET A 302 -5.80 -13.02 17.53
CA MET A 302 -5.80 -13.19 18.99
C MET A 302 -4.99 -14.42 19.40
N ASP A 303 -5.14 -15.56 18.72
CA ASP A 303 -4.34 -16.77 18.97
C ASP A 303 -2.84 -16.49 18.83
N TYR A 304 -2.43 -15.73 17.82
CA TYR A 304 -1.04 -15.33 17.62
C TYR A 304 -0.55 -14.40 18.74
N LEU A 305 -1.35 -13.44 19.17
CA LEU A 305 -0.99 -12.54 20.28
C LEU A 305 -0.90 -13.31 21.61
N LEU A 306 -1.84 -14.21 21.90
CA LEU A 306 -1.80 -15.08 23.07
C LEU A 306 -0.54 -15.96 23.05
N CYS A 307 -0.18 -16.52 21.89
CA CYS A 307 1.05 -17.29 21.74
C CYS A 307 2.30 -16.47 22.09
N ILE A 308 2.34 -15.18 21.75
CA ILE A 308 3.47 -14.31 22.14
C ILE A 308 3.48 -14.05 23.65
N LEU A 309 2.32 -13.72 24.22
CA LEU A 309 2.20 -13.39 25.65
C LEU A 309 2.47 -14.59 26.56
N SER A 310 2.06 -15.79 26.15
CA SER A 310 2.35 -17.03 26.89
C SER A 310 3.84 -17.33 26.97
N ASP A 311 4.62 -17.00 25.93
CA ASP A 311 6.06 -17.22 25.92
C ASP A 311 6.79 -16.22 26.85
N GLU A 312 6.34 -14.96 26.92
CA GLU A 312 6.89 -13.98 27.88
C GLU A 312 6.68 -14.43 29.33
N ASN A 313 5.48 -14.94 29.66
CA ASN A 313 5.20 -15.47 30.99
C ASN A 313 6.07 -16.68 31.35
N SER A 314 6.43 -17.53 30.37
CA SER A 314 7.33 -18.66 30.61
C SER A 314 8.79 -18.26 30.81
N SER A 315 9.22 -17.11 30.28
CA SER A 315 10.55 -16.55 30.58
C SER A 315 10.61 -15.91 31.98
N VAL A 316 9.53 -15.31 32.45
CA VAL A 316 9.46 -14.70 33.81
C VAL A 316 9.44 -15.78 34.90
N LEU A 317 8.78 -16.91 34.67
CA LEU A 317 8.75 -18.02 35.64
C LEU A 317 10.11 -18.75 35.82
N ASN A 318 11.08 -18.51 34.94
CA ASN A 318 12.45 -19.02 35.12
C ASN A 318 13.35 -18.05 35.92
N ASP A 319 12.95 -16.78 36.07
CA ASP A 319 13.70 -15.76 36.83
C ASP A 319 13.11 -15.49 38.24
N GLU A 320 11.94 -16.06 38.57
CA GLU A 320 11.30 -15.91 39.90
C GLU A 320 11.92 -16.75 41.03
N ASN A 321 13.15 -17.25 40.88
CA ASN A 321 13.95 -17.81 41.98
C ASN A 321 14.99 -16.84 42.57
N VAL A 322 14.85 -15.53 42.35
CA VAL A 322 15.60 -14.52 43.11
C VAL A 322 14.69 -13.39 43.61
N SER A 323 14.24 -13.60 44.86
CA SER A 323 13.84 -12.60 45.86
C SER A 323 12.72 -11.60 45.54
N SER A 324 11.59 -11.87 46.21
CA SER A 324 10.50 -10.99 46.61
C SER A 324 10.88 -9.59 47.11
N SER A 325 10.11 -8.58 46.68
CA SER A 325 9.44 -7.67 47.64
C SER A 325 8.27 -6.94 46.98
N ALA A 326 7.16 -6.89 47.72
CA ALA A 326 5.88 -6.37 47.31
C ALA A 326 5.87 -4.83 47.25
N ASN A 327 5.11 -4.28 46.30
CA ASN A 327 4.19 -3.18 46.64
C ASN A 327 3.08 -3.05 45.59
N SER A 328 1.86 -3.26 46.07
CA SER A 328 0.60 -3.00 45.39
C SER A 328 0.40 -1.49 45.19
N ASN A 329 0.01 -1.07 43.98
CA ASN A 329 -0.90 0.04 43.82
C ASN A 329 -1.71 -0.11 42.53
N SER A 330 -3.02 -0.19 42.70
CA SER A 330 -4.01 -0.22 41.63
C SER A 330 -4.09 1.15 40.96
N TYR A 331 -4.02 1.17 39.63
CA TYR A 331 -4.67 2.21 38.84
C TYR A 331 -5.37 1.54 37.67
N ASN A 332 -6.69 1.44 37.80
CA ASN A 332 -7.62 1.31 36.69
C ASN A 332 -7.48 2.57 35.84
N ASP A 333 -7.21 2.43 34.54
CA ASP A 333 -7.75 3.32 33.54
C ASP A 333 -7.84 2.60 32.19
N SER A 334 -9.08 2.28 31.82
CA SER A 334 -9.48 1.74 30.55
C SER A 334 -9.43 2.84 29.49
N TYR A 335 -8.35 2.89 28.71
CA TYR A 335 -8.32 3.67 27.46
C TYR A 335 -8.52 2.74 26.26
N THR A 336 -9.60 2.96 25.51
CA THR A 336 -9.84 2.27 24.24
C THR A 336 -8.77 2.67 23.21
N LEU A 337 -8.21 1.66 22.51
CA LEU A 337 -7.16 1.74 21.48
C LEU A 337 -7.39 2.77 20.35
N GLN A 338 -8.58 3.37 20.27
CA GLN A 338 -8.95 4.36 19.27
C GLN A 338 -8.50 5.79 19.64
N GLU A 339 -8.29 6.10 20.93
CA GLU A 339 -7.88 7.45 21.37
C GLU A 339 -6.36 7.65 21.33
N ILE A 340 -5.58 6.59 21.53
CA ILE A 340 -4.11 6.62 21.41
C ILE A 340 -3.68 6.91 19.95
N ALA A 341 -4.48 6.49 18.97
CA ALA A 341 -4.22 6.76 17.56
C ALA A 341 -4.43 8.25 17.16
N LEU A 342 -5.16 9.03 17.98
CA LEU A 342 -5.49 10.44 17.69
C LEU A 342 -4.65 11.45 18.49
N SER A 343 -4.05 11.05 19.61
CA SER A 343 -3.22 11.95 20.45
C SER A 343 -1.80 12.19 19.91
N VAL A 344 -1.32 11.37 18.96
CA VAL A 344 0.00 11.57 18.31
C VAL A 344 -0.03 12.69 17.24
N SER A 345 -1.21 13.23 16.89
CA SER A 345 -1.35 14.23 15.82
C SER A 345 -1.25 15.69 16.26
N LYS A 346 -0.85 15.99 17.51
CA LYS A 346 -0.56 17.36 17.98
C LYS A 346 0.85 17.47 18.54
N LYS A 347 1.86 17.47 17.65
CA LYS A 347 3.19 18.07 17.86
C LYS A 347 4.03 17.92 16.57
N THR A 348 3.72 18.75 15.57
CA THR A 348 4.60 19.67 14.82
C THR A 348 3.92 20.05 13.52
#